data_AF-A0A2D6KDE0-F1
#
_entry.id   AF-A0A2D6KDE0-F1
#
_cell.length_a   1.000
_cell.length_b   1.000
_cell.length_c   1.000
_cell.angle_alpha   90.00
_cell.angle_beta   90.00
_cell.angle_gamma   90.00
#
_symmetry.space_group_name_H-M   'P 1'
#
loop_
_entity.id
_entity.type
_entity.pdbx_description
1 polymer ?
#
loop_
_entity_poly.entity_id
_entity_poly.type
_entity_poly.pdbx_seq_one_letter_code
_entity_poly.pdbx_strand_id
1 'polypeptide(L)'
;MEAEQINLKLSKNLIEAARKYAEIYGYKNMQELAAESIREKVFENNEFDETLSDKEIELIDSLIGLSIKKDDLVSEEELKKTLLE
;
A
#
# COMPACT_ATOMS: atom_id res chain seq x y z
N MET A 1 -11.41 27.26 -7.47
CA MET A 1 -10.47 26.14 -7.21
C MET A 1 -10.01 25.65 -8.56
N GLU A 2 -8.71 25.71 -8.82
CA GLU A 2 -8.14 25.10 -10.03
C GLU A 2 -8.23 23.58 -9.89
N ALA A 3 -8.70 22.89 -10.91
CA ALA A 3 -8.81 21.44 -10.95
C ALA A 3 -8.15 20.95 -12.24
N GLU A 4 -7.24 20.00 -12.13
CA GLU A 4 -6.62 19.34 -13.29
C GLU A 4 -7.46 18.15 -13.73
N GLN A 5 -7.65 18.00 -15.05
CA GLN A 5 -8.40 16.89 -15.62
C GLN A 5 -7.45 15.78 -16.08
N ILE A 6 -7.70 14.56 -15.61
CA ILE A 6 -7.02 13.36 -16.08
C ILE A 6 -7.92 12.63 -17.08
N ASN A 7 -7.38 12.27 -18.25
CA ASN A 7 -8.07 11.45 -19.25
C ASN A 7 -7.58 10.00 -19.16
N LEU A 8 -8.50 9.07 -18.86
CA LEU A 8 -8.20 7.65 -18.71
C LEU A 8 -8.81 6.85 -19.86
N LYS A 9 -8.03 5.92 -20.41
CA LYS A 9 -8.51 4.95 -21.40
C LYS A 9 -8.70 3.60 -20.73
N LEU A 10 -9.93 3.11 -20.73
CA LEU A 10 -10.31 1.84 -20.08
C LEU A 10 -10.76 0.83 -21.13
N SER A 11 -10.64 -0.46 -20.80
CA SER A 11 -11.21 -1.52 -21.64
C SER A 11 -12.75 -1.46 -21.61
N LYS A 12 -13.41 -1.92 -22.69
CA LYS A 12 -14.89 -1.88 -22.77
C LYS A 12 -15.55 -2.59 -21.58
N ASN A 13 -15.05 -3.78 -21.23
CA ASN A 13 -15.58 -4.57 -20.12
C ASN A 13 -15.47 -3.82 -18.78
N LEU A 14 -14.36 -3.11 -18.56
CA LEU A 14 -14.16 -2.33 -17.35
C LEU A 14 -15.10 -1.11 -17.29
N ILE A 15 -15.31 -0.43 -18.42
CA ILE A 15 -16.26 0.69 -18.51
C ILE A 15 -17.68 0.22 -18.17
N GLU A 16 -18.10 -0.91 -18.71
CA GLU A 16 -19.44 -1.46 -18.45
C GLU A 16 -19.61 -1.88 -16.99
N ALA A 17 -18.62 -2.58 -16.42
CA ALA A 17 -18.65 -2.99 -15.02
C ALA A 17 -18.68 -1.78 -14.08
N ALA A 18 -17.84 -0.77 -14.34
CA ALA A 18 -17.75 0.41 -13.50
C ALA A 18 -18.99 1.31 -13.61
N ARG A 19 -19.65 1.37 -14.77
CA ARG A 19 -20.96 2.05 -14.90
C ARG A 19 -22.03 1.40 -14.03
N LYS A 20 -22.15 0.08 -14.09
CA LYS A 20 -23.08 -0.67 -13.22
C LYS A 20 -22.77 -0.44 -11.75
N TYR A 21 -21.48 -0.46 -11.39
CA TYR A 21 -21.04 -0.18 -10.03
C TYR A 21 -21.43 1.24 -9.60
N ALA A 22 -21.17 2.25 -10.43
CA ALA A 22 -21.55 3.63 -10.15
C ALA A 22 -23.05 3.76 -9.86
N GLU A 23 -23.90 3.14 -10.68
CA GLU A 23 -25.35 3.15 -10.51
C GLU A 23 -25.81 2.46 -9.21
N ILE A 24 -25.29 1.26 -8.93
CA ILE A 24 -25.68 0.46 -7.76
C ILE A 24 -25.33 1.18 -6.45
N TYR A 25 -24.17 1.84 -6.41
CA TYR A 25 -23.64 2.47 -5.21
C TYR A 25 -23.88 3.98 -5.15
N GLY A 26 -24.69 4.53 -6.05
CA GLY A 26 -25.19 5.91 -5.96
C GLY A 26 -24.20 7.00 -6.40
N TYR A 27 -23.17 6.65 -7.18
CA TYR A 27 -22.29 7.64 -7.79
C TYR A 27 -23.00 8.32 -8.96
N LYS A 28 -22.86 9.65 -9.08
CA LYS A 28 -23.48 10.46 -10.14
C LYS A 28 -22.95 10.09 -11.52
N ASN A 29 -21.67 9.76 -11.61
CA ASN A 29 -21.02 9.33 -12.84
C ASN A 29 -19.70 8.60 -12.57
N MET A 30 -19.11 8.10 -13.66
CA MET A 30 -17.81 7.41 -13.67
C MET A 30 -16.63 8.25 -13.17
N GLN A 31 -16.67 9.58 -13.35
CA GLN A 31 -15.59 10.46 -12.91
C GLN A 31 -15.65 10.65 -11.39
N GLU A 32 -16.85 10.74 -10.81
CA GLU A 32 -17.03 10.76 -9.36
C GLU A 32 -16.55 9.44 -8.76
N LEU A 33 -16.95 8.29 -9.31
CA LEU A 33 -16.43 6.98 -8.89
C LEU A 33 -14.90 6.95 -8.90
N ALA A 34 -14.27 7.36 -10.01
CA ALA A 34 -12.82 7.36 -10.13
C ALA A 34 -12.15 8.31 -9.11
N ALA A 35 -12.71 9.51 -8.91
CA ALA A 35 -12.18 10.49 -7.97
C ALA A 35 -12.30 10.01 -6.51
N GLU A 36 -13.43 9.42 -6.12
CA GLU A 36 -13.63 8.86 -4.78
C GLU A 36 -12.69 7.67 -4.54
N SER A 37 -12.57 6.74 -5.48
CA SER A 37 -11.67 5.60 -5.35
C SER A 37 -10.20 6.01 -5.25
N ILE A 38 -9.76 7.03 -6.01
CA ILE A 38 -8.41 7.58 -5.88
C ILE A 38 -8.26 8.27 -4.53
N ARG A 39 -9.27 9.04 -4.09
CA ARG A 39 -9.21 9.74 -2.80
C ARG A 39 -9.06 8.77 -1.64
N GLU A 40 -9.84 7.69 -1.64
CA GLU A 40 -9.73 6.62 -0.65
C GLU A 40 -8.28 6.14 -0.53
N LYS A 41 -7.65 5.80 -1.66
CA LYS A 41 -6.27 5.27 -1.65
C LYS A 41 -5.17 6.27 -1.35
N VAL A 42 -5.39 7.56 -1.63
CA VAL A 42 -4.37 8.61 -1.47
C VAL A 42 -4.50 9.35 -0.14
N PHE A 43 -5.72 9.53 0.36
CA PHE A 43 -6.02 10.39 1.51
C PHE A 43 -6.63 9.66 2.71
N GLU A 44 -7.10 8.41 2.58
CA GLU A 44 -7.16 7.59 3.79
C GLU A 44 -5.72 7.39 4.23
N ASN A 45 -5.37 7.95 5.39
CA ASN A 45 -4.16 7.57 6.10
C ASN A 45 -4.28 6.07 6.31
N ASN A 46 -3.64 5.29 5.44
CA ASN A 46 -3.34 3.91 5.75
C ASN A 46 -2.51 4.03 7.04
N GLU A 47 -3.10 3.71 8.20
CA GLU A 47 -2.34 3.59 9.46
C GLU A 47 -1.17 2.60 9.28
N PHE A 48 -1.27 1.76 8.25
CA PHE A 48 -0.23 0.94 7.67
C PHE A 48 0.29 1.60 6.40
N ASP A 49 1.13 2.64 6.55
CA ASP A 49 2.10 2.94 5.51
C ASP A 49 2.99 1.69 5.39
N GLU A 50 2.77 0.88 4.35
CA GLU A 50 3.57 -0.32 4.08
C GLU A 50 4.99 0.03 3.65
N THR A 51 5.31 1.33 3.52
CA THR A 51 6.67 1.79 3.33
C THR A 51 7.33 1.99 4.68
N LEU A 52 8.48 1.33 4.88
CA LEU A 52 9.32 1.57 6.04
C LEU A 52 9.77 3.03 6.00
N SER A 53 9.55 3.76 7.09
CA SER A 53 10.10 5.11 7.24
C SER A 53 11.63 5.09 7.19
N ASP A 54 12.25 6.20 6.81
CA ASP A 54 13.73 6.31 6.76
C ASP A 54 14.39 5.87 8.08
N LYS A 55 13.73 6.13 9.21
CA LYS A 55 14.20 5.70 10.55
C LYS A 55 14.14 4.19 10.75
N GLU A 56 13.12 3.53 10.22
CA GLU A 56 12.99 2.07 10.30
C GLU A 56 14.01 1.39 9.39
N ILE A 57 14.28 1.98 8.23
CA ILE A 57 15.35 1.54 7.33
C ILE A 57 16.71 1.65 8.03
N GLU A 58 17.02 2.80 8.65
CA GLU A 58 18.26 3.00 9.42
C GLU A 58 18.39 2.01 10.59
N LEU A 59 17.28 1.68 11.26
CA LEU A 59 17.24 0.73 12.36
C LEU A 59 17.58 -0.69 11.87
N ILE A 60 17.00 -1.11 10.74
CA ILE A 60 17.25 -2.42 10.13
C ILE A 60 18.72 -2.53 9.71
N ASP A 61 19.27 -1.52 9.04
CA ASP A 61 20.68 -1.50 8.62
C ASP A 61 21.62 -1.57 9.83
N SER A 62 21.29 -0.86 10.90
CA SER A 62 22.06 -0.90 12.15
C SER A 62 22.01 -2.27 12.83
N LEU A 63 20.84 -2.91 12.84
CA LEU A 63 20.65 -4.26 13.37
C LEU A 63 21.45 -5.29 12.59
N ILE A 64 21.36 -5.28 11.26
CA ILE A 64 22.14 -6.16 10.39
C ILE A 64 23.65 -5.97 10.64
N GLY A 65 24.11 -4.72 10.71
CA GLY A 65 25.50 -4.41 10.99
C GLY A 65 25.98 -4.90 12.37
N LEU A 66 25.13 -4.84 13.39
CA LEU A 66 25.42 -5.36 14.72
C LEU A 66 25.42 -6.89 14.75
N SER A 67 24.46 -7.55 14.10
CA SER A 67 24.38 -9.01 14.03
C SER A 67 25.57 -9.61 13.30
N ILE A 68 26.03 -8.99 12.20
CA ILE A 68 27.27 -9.41 11.50
C ILE A 68 28.49 -9.27 12.41
N LYS A 69 28.60 -8.16 13.16
CA LYS A 69 29.74 -7.93 14.07
C LYS A 69 29.80 -8.92 15.24
N LYS A 70 28.64 -9.41 15.68
CA LYS A 70 28.52 -10.33 16.81
C LYS A 70 28.52 -11.81 16.39
N ASP A 71 28.50 -12.08 15.09
CA ASP A 71 28.34 -13.44 14.53
C ASP A 71 27.01 -14.11 14.96
N ASP A 72 25.96 -13.30 15.14
CA ASP A 72 24.62 -13.71 15.61
C ASP A 72 23.69 -14.09 14.44
N LEU A 73 24.24 -14.34 13.24
CA LEU A 73 23.46 -14.73 12.07
C LEU A 73 23.19 -16.23 12.09
N VAL A 74 21.96 -16.59 12.41
CA VAL A 74 21.51 -17.98 12.50
C VAL A 74 20.45 -18.29 11.44
N SER A 75 20.21 -19.58 11.21
CA SER A 75 19.12 -20.03 10.34
C SER A 75 17.74 -19.77 10.97
N GLU A 76 16.70 -19.75 10.15
CA GLU A 76 15.31 -19.57 10.63
C GLU A 76 14.90 -20.65 11.64
N GLU A 77 15.36 -21.89 11.44
CA GLU A 77 15.09 -23.01 12.33
C GLU A 77 15.73 -22.81 13.71
N GLU A 78 16.98 -22.35 13.74
CA GLU A 78 17.70 -22.04 14.98
C GLU A 78 17.06 -20.86 15.72
N LEU A 79 16.70 -19.80 15.00
CA LEU A 79 16.01 -18.64 15.58
C LEU A 79 14.67 -19.03 16.22
N LYS A 80 13.86 -19.84 15.52
CA LYS A 80 12.58 -20.33 16.03
C LYS A 80 12.74 -21.16 17.29
N LYS A 81 13.77 -22.00 17.35
CA LYS A 81 14.07 -22.81 18.54
C LYS A 81 14.40 -21.93 19.74
N THR A 82 15.18 -20.87 19.56
CA THR A 82 15.54 -19.94 20.65
C THR A 82 14.38 -19.05 21.13
N LEU A 83 13.40 -18.74 20.27
CA LEU A 83 12.26 -17.87 20.62
C LEU A 83 11.02 -18.63 21.17
N LEU A 84 10.92 -19.93 20.93
CA LEU A 84 9.77 -20.77 21.31
C LEU A 84 10.05 -21.74 22.47
N GLU A 85 11.28 -21.74 23.01
CA GLU A 85 11.68 -22.39 24.28
C GLU A 85 11.62 -21.40 25.45
#